data_AF-A0A8S2AF17-F1
#
_entry.id   AF-A0A8S2AF17-F1
#
_cell.length_a   1.000
_cell.length_b   1.000
_cell.length_c   1.000
_cell.angle_alpha   90.00
_cell.angle_beta   90.00
_cell.angle_gamma   90.00
#
_symmetry.space_group_name_H-M   'P 1'
#
loop_
_entity.id
_entity.type
_entity.pdbx_description
1 polymer ?
#
loop_
_entity_poly.entity_id
_entity_poly.type
_entity_poly.pdbx_seq_one_letter_code
_entity_poly.pdbx_strand_id
1 'polypeptide(L)' 'MAPYEKRITELLKVGKDKRALKVAKRKLGTHKRAKRKREEMSSTLRKMRSGGGAATEKKK' A
#
# COMPACT_ATOMS: atom_id res chain seq x y z
N MET A 1 7.45 -9.71 1.67
CA MET A 1 7.38 -8.28 1.30
C MET A 1 8.77 -7.75 1.07
N ALA A 2 9.07 -7.35 -0.17
CA ALA A 2 10.35 -6.73 -0.47
C ALA A 2 10.49 -5.37 0.26
N PRO A 3 11.72 -4.89 0.54
CA PRO A 3 11.91 -3.66 1.32
C PRO A 3 11.21 -2.43 0.73
N TYR A 4 11.13 -2.34 -0.61
CA TYR A 4 10.43 -1.25 -1.28
C TYR A 4 8.91 -1.33 -1.14
N GLU A 5 8.37 -2.54 -1.01
CA GLU A 5 6.93 -2.76 -0.83
C GLU A 5 6.48 -2.31 0.56
N LYS A 6 7.27 -2.64 1.60
CA LYS A 6 7.05 -2.14 2.97
C LYS A 6 7.00 -0.61 2.99
N ARG A 7 8.00 0.04 2.38
CA ARG A 7 8.05 1.52 2.28
C ARG A 7 6.86 2.11 1.51
N ILE A 8 6.37 1.44 0.46
CA ILE A 8 5.17 1.89 -0.26
C ILE A 8 3.94 1.79 0.64
N THR A 9 3.76 0.68 1.39
CA THR A 9 2.62 0.57 2.33
C THR A 9 2.65 1.63 3.42
N GLU A 10 3.81 1.94 4.00
CA GLU A 10 3.95 2.97 5.03
C GLU A 10 3.58 4.36 4.50
N LEU A 11 4.05 4.70 3.30
CA LEU A 11 3.70 5.97 2.66
C LEU A 11 2.21 6.06 2.34
N LEU A 12 1.56 4.96 1.95
CA LEU A 12 0.12 4.91 1.69
C LEU A 12 -0.71 5.01 2.97
N LYS A 13 -0.27 4.45 4.10
CA LYS A 13 -0.93 4.60 5.40
C LYS A 13 -0.97 6.07 5.87
N VAL A 14 0.08 6.83 5.57
CA VAL A 14 0.22 8.25 5.93
C VAL A 14 -0.38 9.19 4.85
N GLY A 15 -0.98 8.65 3.78
CA GLY A 15 -1.58 9.46 2.70
C GLY A 15 -0.56 10.15 1.78
N LYS A 16 0.70 9.72 1.78
CA LYS A 16 1.78 10.31 0.95
C LYS A 16 1.87 9.66 -0.43
N ASP A 17 0.76 9.66 -1.17
CA ASP A 17 0.61 8.99 -2.46
C ASP A 17 1.63 9.41 -3.53
N LYS A 18 1.92 10.72 -3.62
CA LYS A 18 2.93 11.25 -4.58
C LYS A 18 4.33 10.70 -4.28
N ARG A 19 4.66 10.48 -3.00
CA ARG A 19 5.95 9.88 -2.60
C ARG A 19 5.96 8.37 -2.87
N ALA A 20 4.86 7.67 -2.59
CA ALA A 20 4.72 6.25 -2.89
C ALA A 20 4.91 5.97 -4.40
N LEU A 21 4.31 6.81 -5.26
CA LEU A 21 4.47 6.74 -6.71
C LEU A 21 5.92 6.97 -7.16
N LYS A 22 6.63 7.94 -6.57
CA LYS A 22 8.06 8.18 -6.88
C LYS A 22 8.94 6.98 -6.51
N VAL A 23 8.71 6.38 -5.33
CA VAL A 23 9.45 5.18 -4.90
C VAL A 23 9.16 4.00 -5.82
N ALA A 24 7.89 3.77 -6.17
CA ALA A 24 7.49 2.71 -7.09
C ALA A 24 8.06 2.92 -8.49
N LYS A 25 8.05 4.15 -9.03
CA LYS A 25 8.64 4.47 -10.34
C LYS A 25 10.15 4.26 -10.35
N ARG A 26 10.86 4.66 -9.29
CA ARG A 26 12.32 4.44 -9.16
C ARG A 26 12.69 2.95 -9.07
N LYS A 27 11.78 2.08 -8.62
CA LYS A 27 12.02 0.64 -8.52
C LYS A 27 11.54 -0.15 -9.75
N LEU A 28 10.44 0.25 -10.36
CA LEU A 28 9.80 -0.46 -11.48
C LEU A 28 10.09 0.17 -12.86
N GLY A 29 10.77 1.32 -12.88
CA GLY A 29 11.18 2.07 -14.07
C GLY A 29 10.07 2.92 -14.70
N THR A 30 8.87 2.35 -14.88
CA THR A 30 7.80 3.00 -15.66
C THR A 30 6.64 3.50 -14.80
N HIS A 31 5.96 4.55 -15.28
CA HIS A 31 4.82 5.13 -14.59
C HIS A 31 3.60 4.20 -14.54
N LYS A 32 3.33 3.45 -15.62
CA LYS A 32 2.24 2.47 -15.68
C LYS A 32 2.40 1.38 -14.61
N ARG A 33 3.60 0.81 -14.49
CA ARG A 33 3.92 -0.21 -13.46
C ARG A 33 3.83 0.37 -12.05
N ALA A 34 4.29 1.60 -11.85
CA ALA A 34 4.19 2.30 -10.57
C ALA A 34 2.74 2.53 -10.12
N LYS A 35 1.84 2.94 -11.03
CA LYS A 35 0.40 3.08 -10.73
C LYS A 35 -0.22 1.75 -10.34
N ARG A 36 0.00 0.71 -11.15
CA ARG A 36 -0.50 -0.64 -10.87
C ARG A 36 -0.06 -1.12 -9.48
N LYS A 37 1.23 -0.98 -9.15
CA LYS A 37 1.74 -1.40 -7.84
C LYS A 37 1.16 -0.56 -6.70
N ARG A 38 0.92 0.74 -6.90
CA ARG A 38 0.25 1.59 -5.90
C ARG A 38 -1.18 1.12 -5.64
N GLU A 39 -1.94 0.79 -6.69
CA GLU A 39 -3.32 0.32 -6.57
C GLU A 39 -3.41 -1.05 -5.89
N GLU A 40 -2.52 -1.99 -6.24
CA GLU A 40 -2.41 -3.28 -5.56
C GLU A 40 -2.15 -3.10 -4.04
N MET A 41 -1.26 -2.17 -3.68
CA MET A 41 -0.91 -1.89 -2.29
C MET A 41 -2.01 -1.12 -1.53
N SER A 42 -2.77 -0.27 -2.23
CA SER A 42 -3.95 0.40 -1.67
C SER A 42 -5.10 -0.59 -1.46
N SER A 43 -5.32 -1.51 -2.40
CA SER A 43 -6.35 -2.56 -2.31
C SER A 43 -6.06 -3.53 -1.16
N THR A 44 -4.81 -3.95 -0.99
CA THR A 44 -4.41 -4.79 0.15
C THR A 44 -4.62 -4.10 1.49
N LEU A 45 -4.31 -2.80 1.61
CA LEU A 45 -4.60 -2.02 2.82
C LEU A 45 -6.11 -1.91 3.10
N ARG A 46 -6.94 -1.73 2.06
CA ARG A 46 -8.41 -1.72 2.19
C ARG A 46 -8.93 -3.07 2.68
N LYS A 47 -8.48 -4.18 2.10
CA LYS A 47 -8.82 -5.55 2.54
C LYS A 47 -8.41 -5.80 3.99
N MET A 48 -7.24 -5.30 4.39
CA MET A 48 -6.74 -5.46 5.75
C MET A 48 -7.53 -4.62 6.76
N ARG A 49 -8.03 -3.45 6.36
CA ARG A 49 -8.98 -2.65 7.18
C ARG A 49 -10.34 -3.34 7.31
N SER A 50 -10.90 -3.85 6.21
CA SER A 50 -12.20 -4.51 6.24
C SER A 50 -12.17 -5.87 6.95
N GLY A 51 -11.06 -6.61 6.85
CA GLY A 51 -10.86 -7.88 7.57
C GLY A 51 -10.40 -7.69 9.02
N GLY A 52 -9.72 -6.59 9.33
CA GLY A 52 -9.19 -6.28 10.66
C GLY A 52 -10.22 -5.72 11.63
N GLY A 53 -11.27 -5.05 11.14
CA GLY A 53 -12.39 -4.58 11.98
C GLY A 53 -13.17 -5.73 12.63
N ALA A 54 -13.31 -6.86 11.92
CA ALA A 54 -14.01 -8.04 12.42
C ALA A 54 -13.21 -8.84 13.48
N ALA A 55 -11.90 -8.64 13.59
CA ALA A 55 -11.07 -9.33 14.59
C ALA A 55 -11.08 -8.61 15.95
N THR A 56 -11.31 -7.30 15.98
CA THR A 56 -11.40 -6.50 17.22
C THR A 56 -12.78 -6.50 17.87
N GLU A 57 -13.87 -6.77 17.14
CA GLU A 57 -15.22 -6.83 17.72
C GLU A 57 -15.56 -8.17 18.40
N LYS A 58 -14.90 -9.28 18.06
CA LYS A 58 -15.17 -10.60 18.69
C LYS A 58 -14.56 -10.79 20.09
N LYS A 59 -14.02 -9.73 20.70
CA LYS A 59 -13.33 -9.80 22.00
C LYS A 59 -13.89 -8.82 23.04
N LYS A 60 -15.17 -8.44 22.91
CA LYS A 60 -15.91 -7.72 23.93
C LYS A 60 -17.16 -8.50 24.32
#